data_AF-A0A1B8FCG9-F1
#
_entry.id   AF-A0A1B8FCG9-F1
#
_cell.length_a   1.000
_cell.length_b   1.000
_cell.length_c   1.000
_cell.angle_alpha   90.00
_cell.angle_beta   90.00
_cell.angle_gamma   90.00
#
_symmetry.space_group_name_H-M   'P 1'
#
loop_
_entity.id
_entity.type
_entity.pdbx_description
1 polymer ?
#
loop_
_entity_poly.entity_id
_entity_poly.type
_entity_poly.pdbx_seq_one_letter_code
_entity_poly.pdbx_strand_id
1 'polypeptide(L)'
;MSKLSAFIIFLLGIISTGSAYPQNKERGLLECLAWCTTYGLSPTDCAIPALFQKGPCYECGPCKKIASEELCDKRCVDTSSDPSNCGACGNQCSSLTTCCQGACVNNSGMEWAYYVNPDQQANLPGTSYSSFDPSLLKTVTPTYTSTTTYMALSGDGASPLHIYGSPGTFTPDYFALNHRGYIHALQGGQYIFTSLLADEIVLYWIGPKAYSGWTRADADLEDAWYSPTSGQLISFTKELQEGQYYALRIVYADAQTGSNEAMSVTAPDGTVILGPNSVPNPYIVQYSCNGAEAPAYPPFWQETVTAEQEG
;
A
#
# COMPACT_ATOMS: atom_id res chain seq x y z
N MET A 1 -17.61 60.44 84.16
CA MET A 1 -16.30 60.34 83.48
C MET A 1 -16.43 59.34 82.34
N SER A 2 -15.97 59.77 81.17
CA SER A 2 -16.06 59.17 79.83
C SER A 2 -15.68 57.68 79.72
N LYS A 3 -16.35 56.96 78.80
CA LYS A 3 -15.81 56.05 77.75
C LYS A 3 -16.95 55.16 77.21
N LEU A 4 -17.10 54.80 75.94
CA LEU A 4 -16.53 55.16 74.63
C LEU A 4 -17.40 54.37 73.61
N SER A 5 -17.80 54.99 72.49
CA SER A 5 -18.59 54.38 71.42
C SER A 5 -17.94 53.16 70.77
N ALA A 6 -18.75 52.17 70.35
CA ALA A 6 -18.38 51.19 69.34
C ALA A 6 -19.54 50.99 68.35
N PHE A 7 -19.39 51.55 67.14
CA PHE A 7 -20.26 51.31 65.98
C PHE A 7 -19.68 50.12 65.22
N ILE A 8 -20.47 49.06 65.03
CA ILE A 8 -20.09 47.88 64.23
C ILE A 8 -20.59 48.10 62.81
N ILE A 9 -19.67 48.28 61.87
CA ILE A 9 -19.94 48.37 60.43
C ILE A 9 -19.77 46.96 59.84
N PHE A 10 -20.87 46.37 59.36
CA PHE A 10 -20.86 45.11 58.61
C PHE A 10 -20.46 45.40 57.16
N LEU A 11 -19.20 45.10 56.82
CA LEU A 11 -18.70 45.07 55.44
C LEU A 11 -19.07 43.71 54.81
N LEU A 12 -20.10 43.71 53.96
CA LEU A 12 -20.40 42.58 53.07
C LEU A 12 -19.34 42.55 51.95
N GLY A 13 -18.33 41.71 52.11
CA GLY A 13 -17.40 41.37 51.04
C GLY A 13 -18.07 40.46 50.02
N ILE A 14 -18.25 40.95 48.80
CA ILE A 14 -18.62 40.13 47.64
C ILE A 14 -17.37 39.32 47.26
N ILE A 15 -17.35 38.03 47.59
CA ILE A 15 -16.36 37.09 47.06
C ILE A 15 -16.84 36.72 45.65
N SER A 16 -16.28 37.34 44.61
CA SER A 16 -16.41 36.82 43.26
C SER A 16 -15.54 35.57 43.16
N THR A 17 -16.17 34.40 43.04
CA THR A 17 -15.47 33.18 42.64
C THR A 17 -15.19 33.28 41.14
N GLY A 18 -14.12 34.00 40.78
CA GLY A 18 -13.52 33.89 39.46
C GLY A 18 -12.96 32.49 39.31
N SER A 19 -13.73 31.59 38.67
CA SER A 19 -13.15 30.38 38.09
C SER A 19 -12.07 30.84 37.12
N ALA A 20 -10.80 30.55 37.45
CA ALA A 20 -9.70 30.77 36.53
C ALA A 20 -9.88 29.80 35.35
N TYR A 21 -10.66 30.23 34.37
CA TYR A 21 -10.73 29.57 33.07
C TYR A 21 -9.31 29.58 32.49
N PRO A 22 -8.77 28.43 32.05
CA PRO A 22 -7.39 28.37 31.60
C PRO A 22 -7.22 29.30 30.40
N GLN A 23 -6.39 30.33 30.56
CA GLN A 23 -6.10 31.38 29.57
C GLN A 23 -5.71 30.82 28.18
N ASN A 24 -5.12 29.62 28.14
CA ASN A 24 -4.77 28.92 26.91
C ASN A 24 -5.99 28.51 26.07
N LYS A 25 -7.16 28.29 26.70
CA LYS A 25 -8.39 27.88 26.02
C LYS A 25 -9.08 29.07 25.31
N GLU A 26 -9.03 30.26 25.90
CA GLU A 26 -9.57 31.49 25.29
C GLU A 26 -8.71 31.97 24.11
N ARG A 27 -7.38 31.86 24.23
CA ARG A 27 -6.46 32.21 23.15
C ARG A 27 -6.65 31.35 21.91
N GLY A 28 -6.73 30.03 22.07
CA GLY A 28 -6.96 29.11 20.94
C GLY A 28 -8.32 29.33 20.25
N LEU A 29 -9.37 29.64 21.02
CA LEU A 29 -10.70 29.90 20.43
C LEU A 29 -10.69 31.17 19.57
N LEU A 30 -10.11 32.27 20.05
CA LEU A 30 -10.03 33.52 19.27
C LEU A 30 -9.20 33.34 17.99
N GLU A 31 -8.07 32.64 18.09
CA GLU A 31 -7.23 32.29 16.94
C GLU A 31 -8.02 31.44 15.91
N CYS A 32 -8.81 30.46 16.38
CA CYS A 32 -9.70 29.68 15.52
C CYS A 32 -10.79 30.51 14.84
N LEU A 33 -11.49 31.37 15.59
CA LEU A 33 -12.57 32.19 15.02
C LEU A 33 -12.05 33.13 13.92
N ALA A 34 -10.89 33.75 14.16
CA ALA A 34 -10.22 34.58 13.16
C ALA A 34 -9.84 33.76 11.93
N TRP A 35 -9.19 32.62 12.13
CA TRP A 35 -8.75 31.74 11.05
C TRP A 35 -9.92 31.20 10.21
N CYS A 36 -11.00 30.70 10.83
CA CYS A 36 -12.21 30.26 10.13
C CYS A 36 -12.79 31.36 9.23
N THR A 37 -12.79 32.60 9.73
CA THR A 37 -13.28 33.77 8.98
C THR A 37 -12.36 34.09 7.80
N THR A 38 -11.04 34.08 8.00
CA THR A 38 -10.04 34.34 6.95
C THR A 38 -10.16 33.37 5.78
N TYR A 39 -10.41 32.09 6.04
CA TYR A 39 -10.55 31.07 5.01
C TYR A 39 -11.99 30.89 4.50
N GLY A 40 -12.94 31.71 4.96
CA GLY A 40 -14.33 31.68 4.52
C GLY A 40 -15.00 30.33 4.77
N LEU A 41 -14.69 29.70 5.91
CA LEU A 41 -15.30 28.45 6.36
C LEU A 41 -16.63 28.75 7.07
N SER A 42 -17.63 27.91 6.85
CA SER A 42 -18.94 28.08 7.50
C SER A 42 -18.79 28.05 9.03
N PRO A 43 -19.56 28.87 9.78
CA PRO A 43 -19.60 28.79 11.23
C PRO A 43 -19.95 27.39 11.75
N THR A 44 -20.83 26.66 11.05
CA THR A 44 -21.22 25.29 11.42
C THR A 44 -20.10 24.28 11.28
N ASP A 45 -19.18 24.53 10.34
CA ASP A 45 -18.16 23.56 9.96
C ASP A 45 -16.84 23.85 10.68
N CYS A 46 -16.58 25.10 11.08
CA CYS A 46 -15.31 25.51 11.67
C CYS A 46 -15.46 26.19 13.05
N ALA A 47 -16.20 27.29 13.13
CA ALA A 47 -16.26 28.11 14.35
C ALA A 47 -16.96 27.39 15.53
N ILE A 48 -18.09 26.73 15.27
CA ILE A 48 -18.86 26.00 16.29
C ILE A 48 -18.08 24.76 16.78
N PRO A 49 -17.54 23.89 15.91
CA PRO A 49 -16.69 22.77 16.35
C PRO A 49 -15.47 23.20 17.17
N ALA A 50 -14.86 24.36 16.86
CA ALA A 50 -13.71 24.87 17.58
C ALA A 50 -13.99 25.16 19.07
N LEU A 51 -15.24 25.49 19.45
CA LEU A 51 -15.66 25.62 20.86
C LEU A 51 -15.45 24.32 21.66
N PHE A 52 -15.45 23.19 20.95
CA PHE A 52 -15.27 21.85 21.49
C PHE A 52 -13.91 21.23 21.13
N GLN A 53 -12.96 22.05 20.66
CA GLN A 53 -11.63 21.60 20.20
C GLN A 53 -11.67 20.57 19.06
N LYS A 54 -12.59 20.79 18.12
CA LYS A 54 -12.82 19.91 16.96
C LYS A 54 -12.89 20.72 15.67
N GLY A 55 -12.90 20.00 14.55
CA GLY A 55 -13.09 20.56 13.22
C GLY A 55 -11.83 21.21 12.65
N PRO A 56 -11.95 21.90 11.51
CA PRO A 56 -10.81 22.30 10.70
C PRO A 56 -9.73 23.10 11.42
N CYS A 57 -10.08 23.95 12.39
CA CYS A 57 -9.08 24.69 13.16
C CYS A 57 -8.12 23.78 13.94
N TYR A 58 -8.63 22.67 14.49
CA TYR A 58 -7.90 21.71 15.31
C TYR A 58 -7.38 20.50 14.51
N GLU A 59 -7.92 20.29 13.32
CA GLU A 59 -7.46 19.24 12.39
C GLU A 59 -6.31 19.77 11.54
N CYS A 60 -6.49 20.88 10.82
CA CYS A 60 -5.52 21.41 9.86
C CYS A 60 -5.25 22.93 9.96
N GLY A 61 -5.78 23.59 10.99
CA GLY A 61 -5.63 25.02 11.24
C GLY A 61 -4.59 25.37 12.30
N PRO A 62 -4.67 26.56 12.91
CA PRO A 62 -3.65 27.06 13.83
C PRO A 62 -3.53 26.24 15.13
N CYS A 63 -4.55 25.46 15.47
CA CYS A 63 -4.56 24.59 16.65
C CYS A 63 -4.28 23.11 16.32
N LYS A 64 -3.83 22.80 15.10
CA LYS A 64 -3.55 21.42 14.67
C LYS A 64 -2.47 20.75 15.51
N LYS A 65 -2.61 19.43 15.66
CA LYS A 65 -1.61 18.59 16.35
C LYS A 65 -0.68 17.86 15.39
N ILE A 66 -1.18 17.53 14.21
CA ILE A 66 -0.44 16.81 13.17
C ILE A 66 0.08 17.86 12.19
N ALA A 67 1.40 17.93 12.03
CA ALA A 67 2.01 18.99 11.23
C ALA A 67 1.62 18.90 9.74
N SER A 68 1.40 17.69 9.22
CA SER A 68 1.07 17.44 7.81
C SER A 68 -0.40 17.70 7.44
N GLU A 69 -1.29 17.88 8.42
CA GLU A 69 -2.69 18.24 8.16
C GLU A 69 -2.77 19.70 7.71
N GLU A 70 -3.17 19.93 6.46
CA GLU A 70 -3.27 21.26 5.85
C GLU A 70 -4.67 21.51 5.31
N LEU A 71 -5.10 22.78 5.32
CA LEU A 71 -6.36 23.17 4.72
C LEU A 71 -6.17 23.35 3.21
N CYS A 72 -6.54 22.33 2.43
CA CYS A 72 -6.51 22.35 0.97
C CYS A 72 -7.93 22.37 0.41
N ASP A 73 -8.24 23.36 -0.43
CA ASP A 73 -9.59 23.56 -1.02
C ASP A 73 -10.73 23.47 0.01
N LYS A 74 -10.52 24.11 1.17
CA LYS A 74 -11.45 24.15 2.33
C LYS A 74 -11.69 22.81 3.01
N ARG A 75 -10.86 21.80 2.75
CA ARG A 75 -10.89 20.50 3.41
C ARG A 75 -9.56 20.27 4.12
N CYS A 76 -9.59 19.66 5.31
CA CYS A 76 -8.37 19.17 5.91
C CYS A 76 -7.92 17.91 5.17
N VAL A 77 -6.65 17.89 4.77
CA VAL A 77 -6.00 16.77 4.12
C VAL A 77 -4.65 16.52 4.76
N ASP A 78 -4.28 15.24 4.89
CA ASP A 78 -2.94 14.85 5.31
C ASP A 78 -1.99 14.91 4.11
N THR A 79 -1.23 16.00 4.02
CA THR A 79 -0.23 16.19 2.96
C THR A 79 0.90 15.18 3.02
N SER A 80 1.04 14.39 4.09
CA SER A 80 2.06 13.35 4.17
C SER A 80 1.71 12.10 3.35
N SER A 81 0.43 11.90 3.01
CA SER A 81 -0.06 10.69 2.35
C SER A 81 -1.03 10.94 1.19
N ASP A 82 -1.59 12.14 1.03
CA ASP A 82 -2.51 12.47 -0.06
C ASP A 82 -1.75 12.65 -1.40
N PRO A 83 -1.96 11.79 -2.41
CA PRO A 83 -1.30 11.91 -3.71
C PRO A 83 -1.68 13.18 -4.49
N SER A 84 -2.77 13.85 -4.15
CA SER A 84 -3.20 15.10 -4.79
C SER A 84 -2.67 16.35 -4.07
N ASN A 85 -2.16 16.20 -2.85
CA ASN A 85 -1.72 17.29 -1.97
C ASN A 85 -0.38 16.96 -1.28
N CYS A 86 0.54 16.32 -1.99
CA CYS A 86 1.70 15.69 -1.37
C CYS A 86 2.74 16.74 -0.93
N GLY A 87 2.97 16.85 0.38
CA GLY A 87 3.85 17.84 1.00
C GLY A 87 3.33 19.28 0.99
N ALA A 88 2.39 19.60 0.10
CA ALA A 88 1.70 20.89 0.02
C ALA A 88 0.39 20.78 -0.78
N CYS A 89 -0.57 21.67 -0.52
CA CYS A 89 -1.83 21.73 -1.26
C CYS A 89 -1.61 21.87 -2.77
N GLY A 90 -2.31 21.04 -3.55
CA GLY A 90 -2.25 21.03 -5.01
C GLY A 90 -0.96 20.43 -5.60
N ASN A 91 -0.03 19.94 -4.78
CA ASN A 91 1.15 19.23 -5.29
C ASN A 91 0.79 17.78 -5.61
N GLN A 92 0.29 17.57 -6.82
CA GLN A 92 -0.13 16.25 -7.28
C GLN A 92 1.06 15.39 -7.74
N CYS A 93 1.13 14.19 -7.19
CA CYS A 93 2.07 13.16 -7.60
C CYS A 93 1.77 12.70 -9.04
N SER A 94 2.83 12.48 -9.85
CA SER A 94 2.69 11.97 -11.21
C SER A 94 2.09 10.57 -11.21
N SER A 95 1.57 10.13 -12.37
CA SER A 95 1.19 8.74 -12.57
C SER A 95 2.33 7.80 -12.14
N LEU A 96 1.99 6.71 -11.43
CA LEU A 96 2.91 5.73 -10.82
C LEU A 96 3.62 6.17 -9.52
N THR A 97 3.41 7.40 -9.04
CA THR A 97 3.97 7.84 -7.75
C THR A 97 2.90 7.89 -6.66
N THR A 98 3.32 7.54 -5.44
CA THR A 98 2.49 7.63 -4.22
C THR A 98 3.08 8.71 -3.32
N CYS A 99 2.24 9.40 -2.56
CA CYS A 99 2.73 10.31 -1.54
C CYS A 99 3.19 9.53 -0.31
N CYS A 100 4.48 9.61 0.00
CA CYS A 100 5.04 9.05 1.22
C CYS A 100 5.78 10.14 1.99
N GLN A 101 5.33 10.40 3.22
CA GLN A 101 5.92 11.39 4.11
C GLN A 101 6.06 12.77 3.45
N GLY A 102 5.10 13.15 2.61
CA GLY A 102 5.07 14.43 1.92
C GLY A 102 5.95 14.52 0.67
N ALA A 103 6.48 13.39 0.19
CA ALA A 103 7.23 13.30 -1.05
C ALA A 103 6.59 12.29 -2.02
N CYS A 104 6.52 12.66 -3.30
CA CYS A 104 6.11 11.73 -4.34
C CYS A 104 7.23 10.72 -4.62
N VAL A 105 6.94 9.44 -4.41
CA VAL A 105 7.91 8.34 -4.57
C VAL A 105 7.38 7.28 -5.54
N ASN A 106 8.28 6.62 -6.28
CA ASN A 106 7.97 5.53 -7.20
C ASN A 106 7.69 4.23 -6.43
N ASN A 107 6.58 4.18 -5.70
CA ASN A 107 6.20 3.06 -4.83
C ASN A 107 4.92 2.35 -5.30
N SER A 108 4.37 2.69 -6.45
CA SER A 108 3.19 2.00 -7.00
C SER A 108 3.60 0.76 -7.79
N GLY A 109 2.75 -0.26 -7.75
CA GLY A 109 2.93 -1.50 -8.52
C GLY A 109 3.84 -2.53 -7.84
N MET A 110 4.12 -3.58 -8.59
CA MET A 110 4.98 -4.70 -8.18
C MET A 110 6.39 -4.49 -8.73
N GLU A 111 7.41 -4.86 -7.96
CA GLU A 111 8.73 -5.16 -8.52
C GLU A 111 8.65 -6.47 -9.30
N TRP A 112 9.39 -6.58 -10.39
CA TRP A 112 9.51 -7.83 -11.15
C TRP A 112 10.92 -8.06 -11.65
N ALA A 113 11.26 -9.34 -11.83
CA ALA A 113 12.55 -9.78 -12.30
C ALA A 113 12.40 -10.88 -13.35
N TYR A 114 13.16 -10.75 -14.44
CA TYR A 114 13.30 -11.76 -15.49
C TYR A 114 14.52 -12.64 -15.24
N TYR A 115 14.33 -13.94 -15.39
CA TYR A 115 15.37 -14.94 -15.35
C TYR A 115 15.32 -15.79 -16.61
N VAL A 116 16.48 -16.16 -17.14
CA VAL A 116 16.56 -17.42 -17.88
C VAL A 116 16.29 -18.52 -16.86
N ASN A 117 15.28 -19.34 -17.10
CA ASN A 117 14.81 -20.32 -16.14
C ASN A 117 15.95 -21.29 -15.81
N PRO A 118 16.39 -21.37 -14.54
CA PRO A 118 17.42 -22.30 -14.13
C PRO A 118 17.01 -23.77 -14.34
N ASP A 119 15.70 -24.06 -14.31
CA ASP A 119 15.16 -25.38 -14.62
C ASP A 119 14.79 -25.46 -16.11
N GLN A 120 15.75 -25.91 -16.93
CA GLN A 120 15.56 -26.11 -18.37
C GLN A 120 15.02 -27.50 -18.72
N GLN A 121 14.46 -28.23 -17.76
CA GLN A 121 13.84 -29.52 -18.06
C GLN A 121 12.64 -29.34 -19.00
N ALA A 122 12.62 -30.12 -20.09
CA ALA A 122 11.50 -30.11 -21.01
C ALA A 122 10.24 -30.64 -20.33
N ASN A 123 9.11 -29.98 -20.55
CA ASN A 123 7.81 -30.47 -20.14
C ASN A 123 7.50 -31.80 -20.83
N LEU A 124 7.55 -32.91 -20.09
CA LEU A 124 7.12 -34.21 -20.61
C LEU A 124 5.60 -34.33 -20.49
N PRO A 125 4.90 -34.90 -21.50
CA PRO A 125 3.45 -35.10 -21.42
C PRO A 125 3.04 -35.82 -20.13
N GLY A 126 2.13 -35.21 -19.37
CA GLY A 126 1.59 -35.77 -18.12
C GLY A 126 2.49 -35.63 -16.89
N THR A 127 3.61 -34.92 -16.99
CA THR A 127 4.46 -34.63 -15.82
C THR A 127 4.09 -33.32 -15.13
N SER A 128 3.25 -32.46 -15.73
CA SER A 128 3.18 -31.02 -15.40
C SER A 128 4.57 -30.39 -15.44
N TYR A 129 4.70 -29.08 -15.39
CA TYR A 129 6.01 -28.45 -15.13
C TYR A 129 6.43 -28.70 -13.67
N SER A 130 6.44 -29.96 -13.23
CA SER A 130 6.47 -30.44 -11.83
C SER A 130 7.86 -30.39 -11.21
N SER A 131 8.91 -30.32 -12.02
CA SER A 131 10.28 -30.14 -11.52
C SER A 131 10.59 -28.70 -11.15
N PHE A 132 9.81 -27.73 -11.63
CA PHE A 132 10.10 -26.32 -11.41
C PHE A 132 10.15 -26.01 -9.91
N ASP A 133 11.35 -25.67 -9.45
CA ASP A 133 11.61 -25.18 -8.11
C ASP A 133 11.86 -23.67 -8.17
N PRO A 134 10.86 -22.83 -7.81
CA PRO A 134 11.02 -21.39 -7.85
C PRO A 134 12.08 -20.94 -6.82
N SER A 135 12.37 -21.73 -5.78
CA SER A 135 13.29 -21.37 -4.70
C SER A 135 14.71 -21.12 -5.20
N LEU A 136 15.08 -21.66 -6.37
CA LEU A 136 16.35 -21.39 -7.04
C LEU A 136 16.53 -19.90 -7.33
N LEU A 137 15.44 -19.17 -7.64
CA LEU A 137 15.49 -17.75 -7.97
C LEU A 137 15.97 -16.87 -6.80
N LYS A 138 15.89 -17.34 -5.55
CA LYS A 138 16.34 -16.60 -4.35
C LYS A 138 17.81 -16.22 -4.36
N THR A 139 18.62 -16.96 -5.13
CA THR A 139 20.10 -16.82 -5.17
C THR A 139 20.64 -16.48 -6.54
N VAL A 140 19.80 -16.55 -7.58
CA VAL A 140 20.19 -16.28 -8.95
C VAL A 140 20.07 -14.79 -9.21
N THR A 141 21.08 -14.20 -9.84
CA THR A 141 20.98 -12.81 -10.31
C THR A 141 20.05 -12.74 -11.52
N PRO A 142 18.98 -11.92 -11.49
CA PRO A 142 18.10 -11.76 -12.64
C PRO A 142 18.82 -11.06 -13.78
N THR A 143 18.42 -11.37 -15.01
CA THR A 143 18.93 -10.70 -16.23
C THR A 143 18.37 -9.29 -16.35
N TYR A 144 17.18 -9.06 -15.81
CA TYR A 144 16.50 -7.76 -15.85
C TYR A 144 15.57 -7.59 -14.66
N THR A 145 15.44 -6.36 -14.16
CA THR A 145 14.50 -6.00 -13.10
C THR A 145 13.83 -4.68 -13.43
N SER A 146 12.54 -4.55 -13.12
CA SER A 146 11.80 -3.29 -13.25
C SER A 146 10.55 -3.34 -12.36
N THR A 147 9.65 -2.39 -12.52
CA THR A 147 8.33 -2.37 -11.89
C THR A 147 7.22 -2.52 -12.92
N THR A 148 6.05 -3.00 -12.51
CA THR A 148 4.84 -3.08 -13.34
C THR A 148 3.59 -2.77 -12.51
N THR A 149 2.54 -2.25 -13.16
CA THR A 149 1.20 -2.06 -12.55
C THR A 149 0.13 -2.95 -13.13
N TYR A 150 0.47 -3.81 -14.08
CA TYR A 150 -0.44 -4.73 -14.74
C TYR A 150 0.22 -6.08 -14.98
N MET A 151 -0.61 -7.12 -15.07
CA MET A 151 -0.19 -8.51 -15.15
C MET A 151 -0.83 -9.14 -16.37
N ALA A 152 -0.15 -9.02 -17.50
CA ALA A 152 -0.51 -9.69 -18.73
C ALA A 152 0.72 -9.94 -19.59
N LEU A 153 0.87 -11.18 -20.02
CA LEU A 153 1.84 -11.58 -21.02
C LEU A 153 1.20 -12.60 -21.96
N SER A 154 1.44 -12.42 -23.26
CA SER A 154 1.14 -13.43 -24.25
C SER A 154 2.27 -13.51 -25.27
N GLY A 155 2.63 -14.73 -25.65
CA GLY A 155 3.71 -15.02 -26.57
C GLY A 155 3.31 -16.16 -27.51
N ASP A 156 3.76 -16.07 -28.76
CA ASP A 156 3.54 -17.10 -29.78
C ASP A 156 4.61 -18.21 -29.75
N GLY A 157 5.61 -18.09 -28.87
CA GLY A 157 6.75 -18.98 -28.76
C GLY A 157 7.80 -18.87 -29.87
N ALA A 158 7.59 -18.00 -30.86
CA ALA A 158 8.51 -17.81 -31.98
C ALA A 158 9.15 -16.42 -31.97
N SER A 159 8.44 -15.44 -31.42
CA SER A 159 8.82 -14.04 -31.40
C SER A 159 9.41 -13.66 -30.04
N PRO A 160 10.42 -12.77 -30.00
CA PRO A 160 10.91 -12.22 -28.73
C PRO A 160 9.79 -11.53 -27.94
N LEU A 161 9.77 -11.71 -26.62
CA LEU A 161 8.73 -11.16 -25.74
C LEU A 161 9.01 -9.69 -25.40
N HIS A 162 7.96 -8.88 -25.36
CA HIS A 162 7.98 -7.56 -24.73
C HIS A 162 7.22 -7.62 -23.42
N ILE A 163 7.92 -7.47 -22.30
CA ILE A 163 7.36 -7.70 -20.97
C ILE A 163 7.13 -6.36 -20.28
N TYR A 164 5.87 -6.08 -19.93
CA TYR A 164 5.44 -4.90 -19.17
C TYR A 164 5.98 -3.55 -19.64
N GLY A 165 6.05 -3.34 -20.95
CA GLY A 165 6.53 -2.08 -21.54
C GLY A 165 8.04 -1.85 -21.39
N SER A 166 8.80 -2.90 -21.07
CA SER A 166 10.27 -2.86 -21.04
C SER A 166 10.85 -2.35 -22.37
N PRO A 167 11.99 -1.62 -22.34
CA PRO A 167 12.63 -1.12 -23.55
C PRO A 167 13.28 -2.21 -24.40
N GLY A 168 13.52 -3.39 -23.84
CA GLY A 168 14.14 -4.54 -24.50
C GLY A 168 13.15 -5.64 -24.87
N THR A 169 13.69 -6.69 -25.47
CA THR A 169 12.99 -7.96 -25.72
C THR A 169 13.66 -9.10 -24.93
N PHE A 170 12.88 -10.14 -24.67
CA PHE A 170 13.30 -11.32 -23.92
C PHE A 170 13.11 -12.60 -24.73
N THR A 171 13.87 -13.64 -24.38
CA THR A 171 13.70 -14.95 -25.01
C THR A 171 12.36 -15.56 -24.57
N PRO A 172 11.57 -16.08 -25.53
CA PRO A 172 10.26 -16.64 -25.22
C PRO A 172 10.33 -18.02 -24.56
N ASP A 173 11.41 -18.77 -24.77
CA ASP A 173 11.58 -20.09 -24.17
C ASP A 173 12.37 -20.00 -22.85
N TYR A 174 12.01 -20.89 -21.92
CA TYR A 174 12.69 -21.17 -20.66
C TYR A 174 12.99 -19.90 -19.87
N PHE A 175 11.95 -19.21 -19.42
CA PHE A 175 12.09 -18.05 -18.56
C PHE A 175 11.24 -18.15 -17.29
N ALA A 176 11.58 -17.33 -16.31
CA ALA A 176 10.75 -17.12 -15.14
C ALA A 176 10.65 -15.62 -14.85
N LEU A 177 9.46 -15.20 -14.43
CA LEU A 177 9.16 -13.88 -13.89
C LEU A 177 8.87 -14.03 -12.40
N ASN A 178 9.59 -13.27 -11.58
CA ASN A 178 9.34 -13.19 -10.14
C ASN A 178 8.82 -11.80 -9.81
N HIS A 179 7.56 -11.71 -9.41
CA HIS A 179 6.88 -10.48 -9.03
C HIS A 179 6.75 -10.41 -7.51
N ARG A 180 7.05 -9.26 -6.92
CA ARG A 180 6.91 -9.06 -5.47
C ARG A 180 6.50 -7.63 -5.12
N GLY A 181 5.80 -7.50 -4.01
CA GLY A 181 5.29 -6.23 -3.52
C GLY A 181 4.32 -6.51 -2.38
N TYR A 182 3.42 -5.57 -2.11
CA TYR A 182 2.46 -5.66 -1.03
C TYR A 182 1.07 -5.28 -1.51
N ILE A 183 0.07 -5.92 -0.91
CA ILE A 183 -1.29 -5.40 -0.86
C ILE A 183 -1.40 -4.55 0.40
N HIS A 184 -1.59 -3.25 0.23
CA HIS A 184 -2.10 -2.34 1.24
C HIS A 184 -3.63 -2.44 1.24
N ALA A 185 -4.20 -3.12 2.23
CA ALA A 185 -5.62 -3.39 2.29
C ALA A 185 -6.39 -2.13 2.74
N LEU A 186 -6.80 -1.27 1.80
CA LEU A 186 -7.58 -0.06 2.11
C LEU A 186 -9.00 -0.33 2.62
N GLN A 187 -9.44 -1.59 2.53
CA GLN A 187 -10.70 -2.06 3.07
C GLN A 187 -10.52 -3.48 3.59
N GLY A 188 -11.22 -3.79 4.69
CA GLY A 188 -11.25 -5.14 5.23
C GLY A 188 -12.17 -6.04 4.41
N GLY A 189 -11.86 -7.33 4.36
CA GLY A 189 -12.73 -8.38 3.83
C GLY A 189 -12.03 -9.35 2.89
N GLN A 190 -12.84 -10.04 2.09
CA GLN A 190 -12.38 -11.11 1.21
C GLN A 190 -11.78 -10.58 -0.09
N TYR A 191 -10.49 -10.83 -0.28
CA TYR A 191 -9.79 -10.63 -1.54
C TYR A 191 -9.77 -11.94 -2.34
N ILE A 192 -9.93 -11.84 -3.66
CA ILE A 192 -9.95 -12.99 -4.58
C ILE A 192 -8.72 -12.93 -5.47
N PHE A 193 -7.99 -14.02 -5.54
CA PHE A 193 -6.79 -14.18 -6.36
C PHE A 193 -7.09 -15.19 -7.43
N THR A 194 -6.73 -14.91 -8.68
CA THR A 194 -7.05 -15.78 -9.81
C THR A 194 -5.90 -15.95 -10.78
N SER A 195 -5.77 -17.16 -11.32
CA SER A 195 -4.97 -17.48 -12.51
C SER A 195 -5.87 -18.12 -13.57
N LEU A 196 -5.65 -17.80 -14.83
CA LEU A 196 -6.37 -18.38 -15.95
C LEU A 196 -5.39 -18.72 -17.08
N LEU A 197 -5.44 -19.98 -17.53
CA LEU A 197 -4.68 -20.48 -18.69
C LEU A 197 -3.17 -20.27 -18.52
N ALA A 198 -2.63 -20.50 -17.31
CA ALA A 198 -1.19 -20.47 -17.10
C ALA A 198 -0.50 -21.46 -18.04
N ASP A 199 0.43 -20.95 -18.83
CA ASP A 199 1.30 -21.72 -19.71
C ASP A 199 2.73 -21.24 -19.43
N GLU A 200 3.56 -21.90 -18.61
CA GLU A 200 3.34 -23.23 -18.01
C GLU A 200 3.06 -23.29 -16.51
N ILE A 201 3.49 -22.35 -15.67
CA ILE A 201 3.13 -22.38 -14.26
C ILE A 201 3.03 -20.99 -13.64
N VAL A 202 2.00 -20.79 -12.83
CA VAL A 202 1.81 -19.63 -11.97
C VAL A 202 1.71 -20.09 -10.51
N LEU A 203 2.47 -19.43 -9.65
CA LEU A 203 2.49 -19.67 -8.20
C LEU A 203 2.23 -18.36 -7.45
N TYR A 204 1.34 -18.39 -6.47
CA TYR A 204 1.05 -17.26 -5.58
C TYR A 204 1.50 -17.55 -4.15
N TRP A 205 1.97 -16.50 -3.48
CA TRP A 205 2.11 -16.47 -2.03
C TRP A 205 1.58 -15.14 -1.49
N ILE A 206 0.87 -15.20 -0.36
CA ILE A 206 0.47 -14.02 0.41
C ILE A 206 0.85 -14.13 1.89
N GLY A 207 1.22 -13.01 2.49
CA GLY A 207 1.66 -12.90 3.88
C GLY A 207 3.15 -13.21 4.07
N PRO A 208 3.60 -13.49 5.30
CA PRO A 208 5.03 -13.57 5.62
C PRO A 208 5.85 -14.52 4.73
N LYS A 209 5.26 -15.63 4.27
CA LYS A 209 5.92 -16.57 3.36
C LYS A 209 6.25 -15.97 1.99
N ALA A 210 5.42 -15.04 1.51
CA ALA A 210 5.68 -14.32 0.26
C ALA A 210 6.91 -13.41 0.37
N TYR A 211 7.16 -12.86 1.57
CA TYR A 211 8.34 -12.04 1.87
C TYR A 211 9.60 -12.91 1.92
N SER A 212 9.57 -13.98 2.72
CA SER A 212 10.71 -14.88 2.93
C SER A 212 10.25 -16.32 3.13
N GLY A 213 11.05 -17.29 2.69
CA GLY A 213 10.77 -18.72 2.91
C GLY A 213 9.86 -19.38 1.87
N TRP A 214 9.28 -18.63 0.93
CA TRP A 214 8.45 -19.16 -0.16
C TRP A 214 9.10 -20.34 -0.91
N THR A 215 8.33 -21.39 -1.15
CA THR A 215 8.68 -22.59 -1.90
C THR A 215 7.49 -22.98 -2.77
N ARG A 216 7.66 -23.84 -3.76
CA ARG A 216 6.49 -24.36 -4.48
C ARG A 216 5.49 -25.06 -3.55
N ALA A 217 5.98 -25.85 -2.60
CA ALA A 217 5.16 -26.68 -1.72
C ALA A 217 4.23 -25.88 -0.79
N ASP A 218 4.55 -24.62 -0.49
CA ASP A 218 3.75 -23.74 0.37
C ASP A 218 3.06 -22.60 -0.41
N ALA A 219 2.98 -22.68 -1.73
CA ALA A 219 2.19 -21.75 -2.54
C ALA A 219 0.71 -21.77 -2.13
N ASP A 220 0.08 -20.60 -2.09
CA ASP A 220 -1.37 -20.46 -1.84
C ASP A 220 -2.22 -20.86 -3.06
N LEU A 221 -1.65 -20.69 -4.26
CA LEU A 221 -2.22 -21.16 -5.52
C LEU A 221 -1.10 -21.66 -6.42
N GLU A 222 -1.35 -22.79 -7.06
CA GLU A 222 -0.56 -23.33 -8.17
C GLU A 222 -1.51 -23.57 -9.35
N ASP A 223 -1.22 -22.92 -10.47
CA ASP A 223 -1.87 -23.16 -11.76
C ASP A 223 -0.79 -23.61 -12.74
N ALA A 224 -0.76 -24.90 -13.06
CA ALA A 224 0.25 -25.51 -13.91
C ALA A 224 -0.39 -26.14 -15.15
N TRP A 225 0.25 -25.95 -16.30
CA TRP A 225 -0.10 -26.61 -17.55
C TRP A 225 0.00 -28.13 -17.41
N TYR A 226 -0.97 -28.84 -18.00
CA TYR A 226 -1.22 -30.28 -17.82
C TYR A 226 -1.56 -30.73 -16.39
N SER A 227 -1.85 -29.82 -15.45
CA SER A 227 -2.52 -30.19 -14.20
C SER A 227 -3.97 -30.67 -14.47
N PRO A 228 -4.60 -31.41 -13.55
CA PRO A 228 -6.02 -31.78 -13.68
C PRO A 228 -6.97 -30.57 -13.82
N THR A 229 -6.52 -29.38 -13.42
CA THR A 229 -7.25 -28.10 -13.49
C THR A 229 -6.79 -27.22 -14.66
N SER A 230 -5.88 -27.71 -15.52
CA SER A 230 -5.32 -26.97 -16.65
C SER A 230 -6.41 -26.37 -17.54
N GLY A 231 -6.31 -25.07 -17.81
CA GLY A 231 -7.26 -24.33 -18.64
C GLY A 231 -8.55 -23.89 -17.94
N GLN A 232 -8.68 -24.14 -16.64
CA GLN A 232 -9.77 -23.59 -15.81
C GLN A 232 -9.33 -22.27 -15.15
N LEU A 233 -10.30 -21.46 -14.73
CA LEU A 233 -10.03 -20.35 -13.82
C LEU A 233 -9.74 -20.94 -12.44
N ILE A 234 -8.51 -20.82 -11.96
CA ILE A 234 -8.12 -21.23 -10.61
C ILE A 234 -8.19 -20.01 -9.70
N SER A 235 -8.73 -20.18 -8.51
CA SER A 235 -8.83 -19.09 -7.54
C SER A 235 -8.64 -19.55 -6.10
N PHE A 236 -8.19 -18.62 -5.27
CA PHE A 236 -8.26 -18.73 -3.82
C PHE A 236 -8.67 -17.38 -3.23
N THR A 237 -9.12 -17.40 -1.97
CA THR A 237 -9.51 -16.18 -1.26
C THR A 237 -8.71 -15.98 0.00
N LYS A 238 -8.52 -14.71 0.38
CA LYS A 238 -7.86 -14.32 1.61
C LYS A 238 -8.63 -13.18 2.27
N GLU A 239 -8.96 -13.37 3.55
CA GLU A 239 -9.46 -12.27 4.38
C GLU A 239 -8.30 -11.37 4.78
N LEU A 240 -8.37 -10.09 4.41
CA LEU A 240 -7.40 -9.07 4.76
C LEU A 240 -8.05 -8.04 5.69
N GLN A 241 -7.28 -7.54 6.66
CA GLN A 241 -7.71 -6.48 7.57
C GLN A 241 -7.39 -5.09 7.00
N GLU A 242 -8.31 -4.16 7.17
CA GLU A 242 -8.15 -2.76 6.74
C GLU A 242 -6.91 -2.10 7.36
N GLY A 243 -6.20 -1.31 6.57
CA GLY A 243 -4.99 -0.57 6.94
C GLY A 243 -3.74 -1.43 7.11
N GLN A 244 -3.82 -2.75 6.90
CA GLN A 244 -2.67 -3.65 7.01
C GLN A 244 -2.01 -3.87 5.64
N TYR A 245 -0.71 -4.21 5.69
CA TYR A 245 0.06 -4.59 4.52
C TYR A 245 0.30 -6.11 4.50
N TYR A 246 0.14 -6.70 3.32
CA TYR A 246 0.35 -8.13 3.11
C TYR A 246 1.34 -8.32 1.97
N ALA A 247 2.48 -8.92 2.29
CA ALA A 247 3.48 -9.28 1.30
C ALA A 247 2.83 -10.19 0.25
N LEU A 248 3.06 -9.89 -1.02
CA LEU A 248 2.52 -10.61 -2.18
C LEU A 248 3.68 -11.01 -3.08
N ARG A 249 3.70 -12.26 -3.50
CA ARG A 249 4.64 -12.77 -4.49
C ARG A 249 3.89 -13.60 -5.51
N ILE A 250 4.25 -13.41 -6.78
CA ILE A 250 3.72 -14.17 -7.88
C ILE A 250 4.89 -14.60 -8.77
N VAL A 251 5.09 -15.89 -8.93
CA VAL A 251 6.09 -16.44 -9.86
C VAL A 251 5.36 -17.05 -11.04
N TYR A 252 5.69 -16.57 -12.23
CA TYR A 252 5.28 -17.17 -13.49
C TYR A 252 6.51 -17.77 -14.14
N ALA A 253 6.42 -18.99 -14.66
CA ALA A 253 7.51 -19.57 -15.42
C ALA A 253 6.98 -20.29 -16.65
N ASP A 254 7.78 -20.17 -17.70
CA ASP A 254 7.53 -20.73 -19.00
C ASP A 254 8.70 -21.62 -19.41
N ALA A 255 8.42 -22.68 -20.15
CA ALA A 255 9.39 -23.64 -20.65
C ALA A 255 9.53 -23.53 -22.17
N GLN A 256 8.56 -23.99 -22.95
CA GLN A 256 8.68 -24.02 -24.41
C GLN A 256 7.38 -23.60 -25.08
N THR A 257 7.50 -22.94 -26.22
CA THR A 257 6.38 -22.56 -27.10
C THR A 257 5.62 -21.33 -26.61
N GLY A 258 4.28 -21.32 -26.76
CA GLY A 258 3.47 -20.16 -26.44
C GLY A 258 3.44 -19.92 -24.93
N SER A 259 3.42 -18.65 -24.56
CA SER A 259 3.41 -18.22 -23.16
C SER A 259 2.10 -17.49 -22.89
N ASN A 260 1.40 -17.79 -21.81
CA ASN A 260 0.18 -17.06 -21.44
C ASN A 260 0.09 -16.86 -19.92
N GLU A 261 -0.05 -15.59 -19.54
CA GLU A 261 -0.18 -15.14 -18.17
C GLU A 261 -1.40 -14.21 -18.08
N ALA A 262 -2.46 -14.69 -17.44
CA ALA A 262 -3.62 -13.88 -17.07
C ALA A 262 -3.93 -14.06 -15.59
N MET A 263 -3.42 -13.13 -14.79
CA MET A 263 -3.41 -13.19 -13.33
C MET A 263 -4.16 -11.99 -12.77
N SER A 264 -4.92 -12.15 -11.69
CA SER A 264 -5.62 -11.02 -11.08
C SER A 264 -5.75 -11.11 -9.57
N VAL A 265 -5.89 -9.95 -8.93
CA VAL A 265 -6.30 -9.78 -7.53
C VAL A 265 -7.45 -8.79 -7.49
N THR A 266 -8.56 -9.20 -6.87
CA THR A 266 -9.80 -8.44 -6.76
C THR A 266 -10.10 -8.13 -5.30
N ALA A 267 -10.34 -6.87 -4.99
CA ALA A 267 -10.71 -6.39 -3.66
C ALA A 267 -12.18 -6.73 -3.31
N PRO A 268 -12.58 -6.66 -2.02
CA PRO A 268 -13.92 -7.04 -1.56
C PRO A 268 -15.09 -6.29 -2.23
N ASP A 269 -14.84 -5.10 -2.79
CA ASP A 269 -15.83 -4.27 -3.48
C ASP A 269 -15.99 -4.66 -4.97
N GLY A 270 -15.21 -5.65 -5.44
CA GLY A 270 -15.15 -6.08 -6.83
C GLY A 270 -14.11 -5.33 -7.69
N THR A 271 -13.36 -4.38 -7.12
CA THR A 271 -12.31 -3.67 -7.85
C THR A 271 -11.13 -4.59 -8.13
N VAL A 272 -10.73 -4.71 -9.40
CA VAL A 272 -9.49 -5.43 -9.79
C VAL A 272 -8.29 -4.53 -9.50
N ILE A 273 -7.55 -4.85 -8.45
CA ILE A 273 -6.42 -4.05 -7.96
C ILE A 273 -5.09 -4.45 -8.61
N LEU A 274 -5.02 -5.65 -9.18
CA LEU A 274 -3.92 -6.13 -10.01
C LEU A 274 -4.52 -7.02 -11.09
N GLY A 275 -4.19 -6.80 -12.36
CA GLY A 275 -4.70 -7.59 -13.47
C GLY A 275 -4.21 -7.12 -14.84
N PRO A 276 -4.72 -7.69 -15.95
CA PRO A 276 -4.27 -7.35 -17.30
C PRO A 276 -4.42 -5.88 -17.68
N ASN A 277 -5.44 -5.22 -17.13
CA ASN A 277 -5.78 -3.82 -17.42
C ASN A 277 -5.64 -2.91 -16.20
N SER A 278 -4.97 -3.37 -15.14
CA SER A 278 -4.82 -2.55 -13.94
C SER A 278 -3.90 -1.36 -14.20
N VAL A 279 -4.26 -0.24 -13.59
CA VAL A 279 -3.50 1.01 -13.62
C VAL A 279 -2.92 1.27 -12.23
N PRO A 280 -2.02 2.26 -12.08
CA PRO A 280 -1.46 2.60 -10.77
C PRO A 280 -2.59 2.86 -9.78
N ASN A 281 -2.52 2.21 -8.62
CA ASN A 281 -3.55 2.29 -7.59
C ASN A 281 -2.91 2.16 -6.21
N PRO A 282 -3.59 2.62 -5.14
CA PRO A 282 -3.02 2.66 -3.80
C PRO A 282 -3.03 1.31 -3.06
N TYR A 283 -3.61 0.25 -3.65
CA TYR A 283 -3.60 -1.08 -3.03
C TYR A 283 -2.30 -1.83 -3.30
N ILE A 284 -1.70 -1.68 -4.48
CA ILE A 284 -0.48 -2.40 -4.85
C ILE A 284 0.73 -1.48 -4.74
N VAL A 285 1.60 -1.78 -3.79
CA VAL A 285 2.79 -0.97 -3.47
C VAL A 285 4.03 -1.83 -3.27
N GLN A 286 5.21 -1.23 -3.38
CA GLN A 286 6.48 -1.95 -3.18
C GLN A 286 6.89 -2.02 -1.71
N TYR A 287 6.49 -1.02 -0.90
CA TYR A 287 6.74 -0.94 0.54
C TYR A 287 5.76 0.03 1.24
N SER A 288 5.69 -0.01 2.57
CA SER A 288 4.98 0.99 3.40
C SER A 288 5.76 2.30 3.46
N CYS A 289 5.08 3.45 3.51
CA CYS A 289 5.77 4.75 3.51
C CYS A 289 6.69 5.00 4.72
N ASN A 290 6.51 4.29 5.83
CA ASN A 290 7.43 4.33 6.98
C ASN A 290 8.46 3.18 6.99
N GLY A 291 8.34 2.21 6.07
CA GLY A 291 9.20 1.03 5.95
C GLY A 291 9.07 0.00 7.07
N ALA A 292 8.24 0.24 8.09
CA ALA A 292 8.13 -0.59 9.28
C ALA A 292 7.07 -1.69 9.15
N GLU A 293 5.87 -1.37 8.62
CA GLU A 293 4.81 -2.38 8.47
C GLU A 293 5.03 -3.29 7.25
N ALA A 294 5.60 -2.72 6.19
CA ALA A 294 6.00 -3.42 4.98
C ALA A 294 7.36 -2.88 4.53
N PRO A 295 8.47 -3.51 4.96
CA PRO A 295 9.80 -3.11 4.51
C PRO A 295 9.98 -3.43 3.03
N ALA A 296 10.94 -2.77 2.38
CA ALA A 296 11.35 -3.16 1.04
C ALA A 296 11.78 -4.64 1.03
N TYR A 297 11.52 -5.33 -0.07
CA TYR A 297 12.03 -6.68 -0.26
C TYR A 297 13.56 -6.67 -0.35
N PRO A 298 14.27 -7.70 0.15
CA PRO A 298 15.69 -7.87 -0.10
C PRO A 298 15.98 -7.89 -1.60
N PRO A 299 17.19 -7.60 -2.09
CA PRO A 299 17.51 -7.79 -3.51
C PRO A 299 17.17 -9.22 -3.98
N PHE A 300 16.64 -9.38 -5.20
CA PHE A 300 16.14 -10.66 -5.74
C PHE A 300 17.08 -11.86 -5.57
N TRP A 301 18.39 -11.66 -5.62
CA TRP A 301 19.43 -12.69 -5.48
C TRP A 301 19.95 -12.88 -4.05
N GLN A 302 19.32 -12.26 -3.06
CA GLN A 302 19.72 -12.26 -1.64
C GLN A 302 18.56 -12.68 -0.72
N GLU A 303 17.60 -13.47 -1.23
CA GLU A 303 16.38 -13.85 -0.50
C GLU A 303 16.54 -15.14 0.33
N THR A 304 17.76 -15.41 0.82
CA THR A 304 18.10 -16.62 1.60
C THR A 304 18.03 -16.42 3.11
N VAL A 305 17.90 -15.17 3.58
CA VAL A 305 17.90 -14.88 5.02
C VAL A 305 16.50 -15.16 5.59
N THR A 306 16.40 -16.20 6.42
CA THR A 306 15.24 -16.38 7.30
C THR A 306 15.24 -15.26 8.34
N ALA A 307 14.09 -14.63 8.58
CA ALA A 307 13.90 -13.49 9.49
C ALA A 307 14.32 -13.70 10.98
N GLU A 308 14.97 -14.82 11.33
CA GLU A 308 15.45 -15.15 12.67
C GLU A 308 16.90 -14.74 12.96
N GLN A 309 17.61 -14.05 12.05
CA GLN A 309 19.03 -13.71 12.25
C GLN A 309 19.36 -12.21 12.43
N GLU A 310 18.36 -11.35 12.61
CA GLU A 310 18.58 -9.94 12.99
C GLU A 310 18.02 -9.63 14.39
N GLY A 311 18.48 -10.39 15.39
CA GLY A 311 18.27 -10.13 16.82
C GLY A 311 19.55 -9.77 17.54
#